data_AF-A0A8T2FUH1-F1
#
_entry.id   AF-A0A8T2FUH1-F1
#
_cell.length_a   1.000
_cell.length_b   1.000
_cell.length_c   1.000
_cell.angle_alpha   90.00
_cell.angle_beta   90.00
_cell.angle_gamma   90.00
#
_symmetry.space_group_name_H-M   'P 1'
#
loop_
_entity.id
_entity.type
_entity.pdbx_description
1 polymer ?
#
loop_
_entity_poly.entity_id
_entity_poly.type
_entity_poly.pdbx_seq_one_letter_code
_entity_poly.pdbx_strand_id
1 'polypeptide(L)'
;MFAAIFNIGWAATQVSHMAMVNCITLNSTSRVALTSSRNAFSMVANLGLYAIALVVFGVSEAVTKENTESQYRWIAYSSITVGCCFVVIFLMGTKEPRLRVNLRETTRSRIPWSYWFRKILYYQVAMVYLLTRLVLNVSQAYLAFFVIDDLQMAQSAKALIPAIIYVCSFVVSVMLQEIPWNGKRLKAYYCAGGIIWIFCGISILLLPRSINSYMYAISVFIGIANAVMLVTSISMQSVLIGSKLGGCAFVCGSLSFLDKMSCGLALYVLQSHQGTSPKVDVNIKEYFYFSVTRYGLGLVPAVCSLVGVVVTYFMELDSTILKPLCQPLLLE
;
A
#
# COMPACT_ATOMS: atom_id res chain seq x y z
N MET A 1 15.79 8.43 16.36
CA MET A 1 16.62 8.87 15.21
C MET A 1 16.60 7.87 14.05
N PHE A 2 16.99 6.60 14.25
CA PHE A 2 17.03 5.59 13.17
C PHE A 2 15.70 5.41 12.41
N ALA A 3 14.58 5.29 13.13
CA ALA A 3 13.25 5.18 12.52
C ALA A 3 12.89 6.40 11.65
N ALA A 4 13.35 7.60 12.02
CA ALA A 4 13.11 8.80 11.22
C ALA A 4 13.92 8.78 9.92
N ILE A 5 15.21 8.40 9.98
CA ILE A 5 16.07 8.26 8.80
C ILE A 5 15.48 7.22 7.83
N PHE A 6 15.05 6.08 8.35
CA PHE A 6 14.41 5.03 7.56
C PHE A 6 13.13 5.54 6.88
N ASN A 7 12.25 6.24 7.60
CA ASN A 7 11.02 6.78 7.04
C ASN A 7 11.28 7.88 5.99
N ILE A 8 12.31 8.69 6.16
CA ILE A 8 12.74 9.69 5.16
C ILE A 8 13.22 8.97 3.89
N GLY A 9 14.08 7.95 4.02
CA GLY A 9 14.56 7.17 2.88
C GLY A 9 13.43 6.44 2.14
N TRP A 10 12.48 5.87 2.90
CA TRP A 10 11.27 5.26 2.35
C TRP A 10 10.43 6.26 1.56
N ALA A 11 10.16 7.43 2.14
CA ALA A 11 9.39 8.49 1.48
C ALA A 11 10.09 9.00 0.21
N ALA A 12 11.40 9.22 0.26
CA ALA A 12 12.19 9.70 -0.87
C ALA A 12 12.14 8.72 -2.05
N THR A 13 12.28 7.42 -1.78
CA THR A 13 12.22 6.37 -2.82
C THR A 13 10.81 6.25 -3.40
N GLN A 14 9.80 6.18 -2.52
CA GLN A 14 8.40 6.02 -2.91
C GLN A 14 7.91 7.19 -3.78
N VAL A 15 8.14 8.44 -3.34
CA VAL A 15 7.65 9.64 -4.05
C VAL A 15 8.35 9.79 -5.39
N SER A 16 9.67 9.59 -5.44
CA SER A 16 10.43 9.66 -6.69
C SER A 16 9.95 8.63 -7.71
N HIS A 17 9.71 7.38 -7.30
CA HIS A 17 9.22 6.35 -8.20
C HIS A 17 7.77 6.60 -8.65
N MET A 18 6.90 7.14 -7.79
CA MET A 18 5.53 7.54 -8.18
C MET A 18 5.54 8.64 -9.24
N ALA A 19 6.42 9.63 -9.09
CA ALA A 19 6.58 10.70 -10.06
C ALA A 19 7.15 10.15 -11.39
N MET A 20 8.17 9.29 -11.31
CA MET A 20 8.82 8.68 -12.47
C MET A 20 7.85 7.89 -13.36
N VAL A 21 6.94 7.09 -12.78
CA VAL A 21 5.94 6.32 -13.55
C VAL A 21 5.11 7.22 -14.47
N ASN A 22 4.77 8.43 -14.01
CA ASN A 22 4.00 9.39 -14.81
C ASN A 22 4.81 9.98 -15.97
N CYS A 23 6.13 10.06 -15.83
CA CYS A 23 7.05 10.57 -16.85
C CYS A 23 7.42 9.51 -17.91
N ILE A 24 7.38 8.22 -17.59
CA ILE A 24 7.74 7.13 -18.52
C ILE A 24 6.69 6.97 -19.64
N THR A 25 5.41 7.14 -19.34
CA THR A 25 4.34 6.95 -20.33
C THR A 25 3.17 7.89 -20.11
N LEU A 26 2.57 8.36 -21.20
CA LEU A 26 1.35 9.17 -21.19
C LEU A 26 0.09 8.32 -21.32
N ASN A 27 0.21 7.05 -21.69
CA ASN A 27 -0.93 6.14 -21.83
C ASN A 27 -1.43 5.70 -20.45
N SER A 28 -2.73 5.91 -20.17
CA SER A 28 -3.37 5.53 -18.92
C SER A 28 -3.25 4.04 -18.60
N THR A 29 -3.41 3.17 -19.60
CA THR A 29 -3.31 1.71 -19.43
C THR A 29 -1.90 1.32 -19.04
N SER A 30 -0.90 1.85 -19.73
CA SER A 30 0.50 1.62 -19.38
C SER A 30 0.85 2.15 -17.99
N ARG A 31 0.34 3.32 -17.58
CA ARG A 31 0.54 3.85 -16.21
C ARG A 31 0.00 2.91 -15.14
N VAL A 32 -1.17 2.33 -15.36
CA VAL A 32 -1.75 1.34 -14.44
C VAL A 32 -0.91 0.07 -14.42
N ALA A 33 -0.47 -0.43 -15.59
CA ALA A 33 0.40 -1.60 -15.67
C ALA A 33 1.72 -1.39 -14.93
N LEU A 34 2.40 -0.24 -15.10
CA LEU A 34 3.61 0.13 -14.35
C LEU A 34 3.35 0.21 -12.84
N THR A 35 2.22 0.81 -12.44
CA THR A 35 1.81 0.90 -11.04
C THR A 35 1.58 -0.48 -10.43
N SER A 36 0.92 -1.36 -11.19
CA SER A 36 0.60 -2.73 -10.80
C SER A 36 1.84 -3.59 -10.71
N SER A 37 2.76 -3.47 -11.67
CA SER A 37 4.07 -4.12 -11.65
C SER A 37 4.87 -3.72 -10.41
N ARG A 38 4.92 -2.42 -10.09
CA ARG A 38 5.59 -1.96 -8.87
C ARG A 38 4.96 -2.57 -7.61
N ASN A 39 3.63 -2.64 -7.54
CA ASN A 39 2.96 -3.28 -6.42
C ASN A 39 3.31 -4.77 -6.31
N ALA A 40 3.31 -5.50 -7.44
CA ALA A 40 3.70 -6.90 -7.50
C ALA A 40 5.13 -7.11 -6.95
N PHE A 41 6.11 -6.32 -7.39
CA PHE A 41 7.48 -6.40 -6.87
C PHE A 41 7.60 -6.02 -5.38
N SER A 42 6.73 -5.13 -4.89
CA SER A 42 6.66 -4.83 -3.46
C SER A 42 6.18 -6.04 -2.65
N MET A 43 5.22 -6.80 -3.17
CA MET A 43 4.77 -8.05 -2.55
C MET A 43 5.84 -9.13 -2.60
N VAL A 44 6.57 -9.25 -3.72
CA VAL A 44 7.72 -10.16 -3.85
C VAL A 44 8.81 -9.81 -2.83
N ALA A 45 9.11 -8.53 -2.62
CA ALA A 45 10.08 -8.10 -1.62
C ALA A 45 9.63 -8.47 -0.19
N ASN A 46 8.35 -8.27 0.15
CA ASN A 46 7.81 -8.67 1.46
C ASN A 46 7.86 -10.19 1.68
N LEU A 47 7.53 -10.98 0.66
CA LEU A 47 7.66 -12.46 0.71
C LEU A 47 9.13 -12.89 0.80
N GLY A 48 10.02 -12.21 0.08
CA GLY A 48 11.46 -12.44 0.14
C GLY A 48 12.02 -12.22 1.56
N LEU A 49 11.53 -11.21 2.27
CA LEU A 49 11.90 -10.99 3.67
C LEU A 49 11.47 -12.17 4.56
N TYR A 50 10.27 -12.71 4.38
CA TYR A 50 9.84 -13.92 5.11
C TYR A 50 10.67 -15.15 4.74
N ALA A 51 11.04 -15.32 3.48
CA ALA A 51 11.91 -16.41 3.04
C ALA A 51 13.30 -16.31 3.68
N ILE A 52 13.91 -15.12 3.68
CA ILE A 52 15.20 -14.86 4.35
C ILE A 52 15.07 -15.17 5.85
N ALA A 53 14.02 -14.69 6.50
CA ALA A 53 13.80 -14.95 7.93
C ALA A 53 13.66 -16.45 8.21
N LEU A 54 12.91 -17.18 7.39
CA LEU A 54 12.74 -18.63 7.53
C LEU A 54 14.05 -19.39 7.37
N VAL A 55 14.89 -19.00 6.41
CA VAL A 55 16.23 -19.59 6.23
C VAL A 55 17.11 -19.32 7.45
N VAL A 56 17.16 -18.07 7.93
CA VAL A 56 18.00 -17.72 9.09
C VAL A 56 17.54 -18.44 10.36
N PHE A 57 16.23 -18.53 10.60
CA PHE A 57 15.67 -19.27 11.73
C PHE A 57 15.86 -20.78 11.62
N GLY A 58 15.94 -21.34 10.40
CA GLY A 58 16.21 -22.76 10.19
C GLY A 58 17.69 -23.14 10.35
N VAL A 59 18.62 -22.21 10.10
CA VAL A 59 20.06 -22.45 10.18
C VAL A 59 20.62 -22.23 11.60
N SER A 60 20.07 -21.28 12.34
CA SER A 60 20.51 -20.96 13.70
C SER A 60 19.40 -21.26 14.71
N GLU A 61 19.61 -22.20 15.63
CA GLU A 61 18.74 -22.34 16.80
C GLU A 61 19.10 -21.29 17.87
N ALA A 62 18.19 -20.35 18.12
CA ALA A 62 18.38 -19.36 19.17
C ALA A 62 17.89 -19.88 20.53
N VAL A 63 18.81 -20.45 21.32
CA VAL A 63 18.56 -20.85 22.71
C VAL A 63 18.79 -19.70 23.70
N THR A 64 19.62 -18.71 23.33
CA THR A 64 20.01 -17.58 24.19
C THR A 64 19.66 -16.23 23.53
N LYS A 65 19.43 -15.18 24.33
CA LYS A 65 19.12 -13.82 23.84
C LYS A 65 20.12 -13.28 22.82
N GLU A 66 21.43 -13.53 23.03
CA GLU A 66 22.48 -13.13 22.08
C GLU A 66 22.33 -13.79 20.70
N ASN A 67 21.90 -15.05 20.67
CA ASN A 67 21.65 -15.77 19.41
C ASN A 67 20.43 -15.19 18.69
N THR A 68 19.40 -14.77 19.41
CA THR A 68 18.23 -14.08 18.83
C THR A 68 18.63 -12.75 18.20
N GLU A 69 19.43 -11.94 18.89
CA GLU A 69 19.96 -10.69 18.31
C GLU A 69 20.78 -10.95 17.05
N SER A 70 21.63 -11.97 17.07
CA SER A 70 22.42 -12.39 15.91
C SER A 70 21.54 -12.80 14.72
N GLN A 71 20.46 -13.56 14.94
CA GLN A 71 19.49 -13.90 13.90
C GLN A 71 18.88 -12.66 13.24
N TYR A 72 18.38 -11.70 14.04
CA TYR A 72 17.79 -10.47 13.51
C TYR A 72 18.83 -9.62 12.75
N ARG A 73 20.10 -9.61 13.19
CA ARG A 73 21.20 -8.95 12.47
C ARG A 73 21.45 -9.60 11.12
N TRP A 74 21.49 -10.93 11.03
CA TRP A 74 21.63 -11.65 9.76
C TRP A 74 20.48 -11.41 8.79
N ILE A 75 19.24 -11.36 9.29
CA ILE A 75 18.07 -11.00 8.47
C ILE A 75 18.22 -9.57 7.92
N ALA A 76 18.62 -8.62 8.76
CA ALA A 76 18.82 -7.23 8.37
C ALA A 76 19.96 -7.09 7.35
N TYR A 77 21.13 -7.67 7.59
CA TYR A 77 22.27 -7.61 6.68
C TYR A 77 21.94 -8.22 5.31
N SER A 78 21.32 -9.40 5.29
CA SER A 78 20.91 -10.06 4.03
C SER A 78 19.93 -9.19 3.24
N SER A 79 18.95 -8.58 3.93
CA SER A 79 17.94 -7.72 3.31
C SER A 79 18.53 -6.41 2.77
N ILE A 80 19.49 -5.81 3.50
CA ILE A 80 20.23 -4.63 3.05
C ILE A 80 21.06 -4.98 1.81
N THR A 81 21.77 -6.10 1.81
CA THR A 81 22.59 -6.54 0.65
C THR A 81 21.72 -6.71 -0.59
N VAL A 82 20.59 -7.42 -0.49
CA VAL A 82 19.66 -7.59 -1.62
C VAL A 82 19.13 -6.24 -2.10
N GLY A 83 18.71 -5.36 -1.18
CA GLY A 83 18.24 -4.02 -1.51
C GLY A 83 19.31 -3.18 -2.22
N CYS A 84 20.55 -3.19 -1.73
CA CYS A 84 21.68 -2.50 -2.35
C CYS A 84 21.94 -3.01 -3.78
N CYS A 85 21.88 -4.33 -4.01
CA CYS A 85 22.00 -4.89 -5.36
C CYS A 85 20.96 -4.32 -6.32
N PHE A 86 19.68 -4.28 -5.91
CA PHE A 86 18.62 -3.70 -6.75
C PHE A 86 18.78 -2.19 -6.97
N VAL A 87 19.28 -1.45 -5.97
CA VAL A 87 19.59 -0.02 -6.13
C VAL A 87 20.72 0.18 -7.14
N VAL A 88 21.79 -0.62 -7.10
CA VAL A 88 22.88 -0.55 -8.08
C VAL A 88 22.37 -0.88 -9.49
N ILE A 89 21.57 -1.93 -9.63
CA ILE A 89 20.93 -2.30 -10.91
C ILE A 89 20.07 -1.14 -11.42
N PHE A 90 19.29 -0.49 -10.56
CA PHE A 90 18.46 0.65 -10.93
C PHE A 90 19.31 1.85 -11.37
N LEU A 91 20.35 2.21 -10.61
CA LEU A 91 21.22 3.34 -10.93
C LEU A 91 22.04 3.14 -12.21
N MET A 92 22.51 1.91 -12.48
CA MET A 92 23.28 1.60 -13.69
C MET A 92 22.38 1.33 -14.90
N GLY A 93 21.23 0.68 -14.69
CA GLY A 93 20.32 0.23 -15.75
C GLY A 93 19.38 1.32 -16.24
N THR A 94 19.03 2.29 -15.39
CA THR A 94 18.16 3.40 -15.77
C THR A 94 18.96 4.41 -16.56
N LYS A 95 18.98 4.26 -17.89
CA LYS A 95 19.49 5.31 -18.77
C LYS A 95 18.55 6.51 -18.67
N GLU A 96 18.99 7.54 -17.97
CA GLU A 96 18.28 8.81 -18.00
C GLU A 96 18.21 9.29 -19.45
N PRO A 97 17.03 9.69 -19.96
CA PRO A 97 16.95 10.30 -21.26
C PRO A 97 17.90 11.50 -21.25
N ARG A 98 19.00 11.40 -22.02
CA ARG A 98 19.97 12.48 -22.13
C ARG A 98 19.18 13.73 -22.45
N LEU A 99 19.38 14.73 -21.62
CA LEU A 99 18.73 16.03 -21.64
C LEU A 99 18.91 16.70 -23.02
N ARG A 100 18.19 16.25 -24.05
CA ARG A 100 17.75 17.08 -25.17
C ARG A 100 16.54 17.86 -24.67
N VAL A 101 16.76 18.60 -23.58
CA VAL A 101 16.13 19.90 -23.38
C VAL A 101 16.69 20.75 -24.50
N ASN A 102 16.16 20.53 -25.71
CA ASN A 102 16.13 21.58 -26.69
C ASN A 102 15.52 22.77 -25.96
N LEU A 103 16.18 23.90 -26.13
CA LEU A 103 15.93 25.28 -25.68
C LEU A 103 14.48 25.80 -25.77
N ARG A 104 13.49 24.93 -25.97
CA ARG A 104 12.05 25.16 -26.10
C ARG A 104 11.25 24.88 -24.81
N GLU A 105 11.84 24.24 -23.80
CA GLU A 105 11.20 23.96 -22.49
C GLU A 105 11.57 24.92 -21.36
N THR A 106 12.35 25.98 -21.62
CA THR A 106 12.48 27.12 -20.70
C THR A 106 11.14 27.87 -20.50
N THR A 107 10.09 27.49 -21.23
CA THR A 107 8.74 28.09 -21.17
C THR A 107 7.62 27.07 -20.87
N ARG A 108 7.91 25.86 -20.39
CA ARG A 108 6.84 25.00 -19.82
C ARG A 108 6.61 25.40 -18.36
N SER A 109 5.85 26.49 -18.19
CA SER A 109 5.33 27.02 -16.93
C SER A 109 5.32 25.98 -15.81
N ARG A 110 6.22 26.14 -14.82
CA ARG A 110 6.15 25.40 -13.56
C ARG A 110 4.76 25.64 -13.00
N ILE A 111 3.95 24.60 -12.93
CA ILE A 111 2.58 24.72 -12.41
C ILE A 111 2.72 25.13 -10.93
N PRO A 112 2.23 26.31 -10.54
CA PRO A 112 2.35 26.75 -9.15
C PRO A 112 1.57 25.78 -8.27
N TRP A 113 2.08 25.48 -7.08
CA TRP A 113 1.44 24.52 -6.16
C TRP A 113 0.00 24.91 -5.81
N SER A 114 -0.29 26.22 -5.77
CA SER A 114 -1.63 26.79 -5.57
C SER A 114 -2.65 26.34 -6.61
N TYR A 115 -2.23 25.96 -7.83
CA TYR A 115 -3.11 25.42 -8.86
C TYR A 115 -3.84 24.16 -8.40
N TRP A 116 -3.11 23.24 -7.75
CA TRP A 116 -3.66 21.95 -7.33
C TRP A 116 -4.67 22.11 -6.20
N PHE A 117 -4.41 23.03 -5.28
CA PHE A 117 -5.33 23.34 -4.17
C PHE A 117 -6.66 23.97 -4.62
N ARG A 118 -6.74 24.50 -5.85
CA ARG A 118 -8.00 25.01 -6.41
C ARG A 118 -8.85 23.93 -7.07
N LYS A 119 -8.30 22.73 -7.31
CA LYS A 119 -9.03 21.64 -7.99
C LYS A 119 -9.74 20.73 -6.98
N ILE A 120 -11.06 20.60 -7.13
CA ILE A 120 -11.84 19.64 -6.33
C ILE A 120 -11.36 18.19 -6.52
N LEU A 121 -11.00 17.82 -7.76
CA LEU A 121 -10.50 16.48 -8.10
C LEU A 121 -9.23 16.11 -7.32
N TYR A 122 -8.39 17.10 -7.00
CA TYR A 122 -7.17 16.86 -6.22
C TYR A 122 -7.52 16.34 -4.82
N TYR A 123 -8.50 16.95 -4.15
CA TYR A 123 -8.95 16.51 -2.83
C TYR A 123 -9.66 15.15 -2.87
N GLN A 124 -10.46 14.88 -3.90
CA GLN A 124 -11.11 13.57 -4.08
C GLN A 124 -10.06 12.44 -4.22
N VAL A 125 -9.07 12.61 -5.09
CA VAL A 125 -7.96 11.64 -5.23
C VAL A 125 -7.15 11.54 -3.95
N ALA A 126 -6.84 12.67 -3.31
CA ALA A 126 -6.07 12.68 -2.07
C ALA A 126 -6.79 11.88 -0.98
N MET A 127 -8.11 12.03 -0.86
CA MET A 127 -8.92 11.28 0.10
C MET A 127 -8.94 9.79 -0.24
N VAL A 128 -9.16 9.41 -1.50
CA VAL A 128 -9.12 8.01 -1.94
C VAL A 128 -7.75 7.37 -1.65
N TYR A 129 -6.67 8.07 -1.98
CA TYR A 129 -5.30 7.65 -1.71
C TYR A 129 -5.01 7.48 -0.22
N LEU A 130 -5.39 8.48 0.58
CA LEU A 130 -5.28 8.48 2.03
C LEU A 130 -5.98 7.28 2.66
N LEU A 131 -7.26 7.09 2.34
CA LEU A 131 -8.10 6.02 2.90
C LEU A 131 -7.58 4.64 2.51
N THR A 132 -7.12 4.48 1.27
CA THR A 132 -6.49 3.23 0.81
C THR A 132 -5.24 2.92 1.62
N ARG A 133 -4.38 3.92 1.83
CA ARG A 133 -3.16 3.76 2.63
C ARG A 133 -3.46 3.45 4.09
N LEU A 134 -4.50 4.08 4.64
CA LEU A 134 -4.93 3.85 6.00
C LEU A 134 -5.45 2.42 6.19
N VAL A 135 -6.30 1.95 5.26
CA VAL A 135 -6.76 0.56 5.14
C VAL A 135 -5.59 -0.41 5.23
N LEU A 136 -4.56 -0.22 4.41
CA LEU A 136 -3.42 -1.14 4.33
C LEU A 136 -2.55 -1.08 5.57
N ASN A 137 -2.16 0.12 5.99
CA ASN A 137 -1.19 0.28 7.07
C ASN A 137 -1.77 -0.10 8.42
N VAL A 138 -3.03 0.28 8.71
CA VAL A 138 -3.68 -0.07 9.98
C VAL A 138 -3.98 -1.56 10.04
N SER A 139 -4.50 -2.15 8.95
CA SER A 139 -4.76 -3.59 8.93
C SER A 139 -3.47 -4.39 9.14
N GLN A 140 -2.38 -4.05 8.44
CA GLN A 140 -1.10 -4.74 8.61
C GLN A 140 -0.51 -4.59 10.02
N ALA A 141 -0.65 -3.41 10.65
CA ALA A 141 -0.13 -3.17 12.00
C ALA A 141 -0.84 -4.02 13.07
N TYR A 142 -2.15 -4.22 12.94
CA TYR A 142 -2.95 -4.96 13.93
C TYR A 142 -3.16 -6.44 13.61
N LEU A 143 -2.83 -6.88 12.39
CA LEU A 143 -3.07 -8.25 11.91
C LEU A 143 -2.45 -9.30 12.84
N ALA A 144 -1.16 -9.16 13.18
CA ALA A 144 -0.47 -10.13 14.00
C ALA A 144 -1.01 -10.21 15.43
N PHE A 145 -1.40 -9.06 16.01
CA PHE A 145 -2.01 -9.00 17.35
C PHE A 145 -3.38 -9.67 17.35
N PHE A 146 -4.23 -9.36 16.36
CA PHE A 146 -5.56 -9.98 16.26
C PHE A 146 -5.51 -11.51 16.14
N VAL A 147 -4.61 -12.04 15.29
CA VAL A 147 -4.49 -13.49 15.06
C VAL A 147 -4.10 -14.25 16.33
N ILE A 148 -3.42 -13.59 17.26
CA ILE A 148 -2.73 -14.26 18.37
C ILE A 148 -3.37 -13.95 19.69
N ASP A 149 -3.70 -12.69 19.93
CA ASP A 149 -4.32 -12.27 21.18
C ASP A 149 -5.83 -12.59 21.15
N ASP A 150 -6.54 -12.29 20.05
CA ASP A 150 -7.99 -12.53 19.94
C ASP A 150 -8.36 -13.95 19.48
N LEU A 151 -7.75 -14.41 18.38
CA LEU A 151 -8.09 -15.71 17.78
C LEU A 151 -7.33 -16.88 18.43
N GLN A 152 -6.29 -16.60 19.23
CA GLN A 152 -5.40 -17.58 19.86
C GLN A 152 -4.96 -18.70 18.92
N MET A 153 -4.58 -18.32 17.69
CA MET A 153 -4.02 -19.27 16.72
C MET A 153 -2.57 -19.65 17.08
N ALA A 154 -2.07 -20.70 16.45
CA ALA A 154 -0.67 -21.08 16.56
C ALA A 154 0.26 -19.93 16.15
N GLN A 155 1.46 -19.86 16.74
CA GLN A 155 2.43 -18.79 16.44
C GLN A 155 2.83 -18.74 14.95
N SER A 156 2.77 -19.87 14.25
CA SER A 156 3.00 -19.96 12.80
C SER A 156 2.02 -19.10 11.98
N ALA A 157 0.81 -18.85 12.49
CA ALA A 157 -0.20 -18.04 11.81
C ALA A 157 0.23 -16.57 11.66
N LYS A 158 1.10 -16.04 12.53
CA LYS A 158 1.67 -14.68 12.43
C LYS A 158 2.42 -14.45 11.13
N ALA A 159 3.05 -15.49 10.58
CA ALA A 159 3.78 -15.42 9.32
C ALA A 159 2.91 -15.89 8.15
N LEU A 160 2.11 -16.94 8.35
CA LEU A 160 1.35 -17.58 7.28
C LEU A 160 0.24 -16.66 6.73
N ILE A 161 -0.49 -15.95 7.60
CA ILE A 161 -1.59 -15.07 7.17
C ILE A 161 -1.08 -13.88 6.33
N PRO A 162 -0.07 -13.09 6.76
CA PRO A 162 0.54 -12.09 5.88
C PRO A 162 1.10 -12.66 4.58
N ALA A 163 1.69 -13.87 4.61
CA ALA A 163 2.19 -14.51 3.40
C ALA A 163 1.07 -14.81 2.39
N ILE A 164 -0.08 -15.32 2.83
CA ILE A 164 -1.26 -15.51 1.96
C ILE A 164 -1.70 -14.18 1.37
N ILE A 165 -1.81 -13.13 2.19
CA ILE A 165 -2.18 -11.78 1.74
C ILE A 165 -1.25 -11.32 0.62
N TYR A 166 0.07 -11.43 0.81
CA TYR A 166 1.04 -10.99 -0.18
C TYR A 166 1.05 -11.85 -1.45
N VAL A 167 0.87 -13.18 -1.36
CA VAL A 167 0.76 -14.06 -2.53
C VAL A 167 -0.49 -13.71 -3.34
N CYS A 168 -1.65 -13.59 -2.69
CA CYS A 168 -2.89 -13.21 -3.38
C CYS A 168 -2.79 -11.80 -3.97
N SER A 169 -2.21 -10.84 -3.24
CA SER A 169 -1.97 -9.49 -3.75
C SER A 169 -1.02 -9.47 -4.96
N PHE A 170 0.02 -10.31 -4.96
CA PHE A 170 0.93 -10.47 -6.08
C PHE A 170 0.20 -10.98 -7.33
N VAL A 171 -0.53 -12.09 -7.21
CA VAL A 171 -1.28 -12.69 -8.33
C VAL A 171 -2.25 -11.69 -8.94
N VAL A 172 -3.04 -11.01 -8.10
CA VAL A 172 -3.98 -9.98 -8.56
C VAL A 172 -3.25 -8.82 -9.22
N SER A 173 -2.11 -8.37 -8.68
CA SER A 173 -1.32 -7.29 -9.29
C SER A 173 -0.72 -7.69 -10.64
N VAL A 174 -0.43 -8.96 -10.88
CA VAL A 174 -0.03 -9.45 -12.22
C VAL A 174 -1.23 -9.42 -13.16
N MET A 175 -2.38 -9.94 -12.73
CA MET A 175 -3.61 -9.95 -13.55
C MET A 175 -4.07 -8.54 -13.96
N LEU A 176 -3.92 -7.54 -13.09
CA LEU A 176 -4.31 -6.15 -13.38
C LEU A 176 -3.46 -5.49 -14.48
N GLN A 177 -2.29 -6.04 -14.84
CA GLN A 177 -1.41 -5.48 -15.88
C GLN A 177 -1.97 -5.65 -17.29
N GLU A 178 -2.66 -6.76 -17.54
CA GLU A 178 -3.16 -7.14 -18.87
C GLU A 178 -4.50 -6.46 -19.24
N ILE A 179 -5.12 -5.77 -18.28
CA ILE A 179 -6.45 -5.20 -18.46
C ILE A 179 -6.34 -3.84 -19.16
N PRO A 180 -7.16 -3.55 -20.20
CA PRO A 180 -7.24 -2.20 -20.75
C PRO A 180 -7.95 -1.27 -19.77
N TRP A 181 -7.31 -0.14 -19.42
CA TRP A 181 -7.79 0.77 -18.38
C TRP A 181 -8.39 2.05 -18.94
N ASN A 182 -9.53 2.43 -18.36
CA ASN A 182 -10.19 3.72 -18.58
C ASN A 182 -10.73 4.24 -17.24
N GLY A 183 -11.04 5.54 -17.15
CA GLY A 183 -11.48 6.18 -15.90
C GLY A 183 -12.66 5.49 -15.24
N LYS A 184 -13.65 5.03 -16.02
CA LYS A 184 -14.81 4.27 -15.52
C LYS A 184 -14.42 2.91 -14.93
N ARG A 185 -13.54 2.16 -15.60
CA ARG A 185 -13.04 0.87 -15.10
C ARG A 185 -12.24 1.06 -13.82
N LEU A 186 -11.45 2.13 -13.75
CA LEU A 186 -10.65 2.42 -12.57
C LEU A 186 -11.51 2.62 -11.32
N LYS A 187 -12.60 3.38 -11.45
CA LYS A 187 -13.59 3.53 -10.37
C LYS A 187 -14.25 2.20 -10.02
N ALA A 188 -14.70 1.44 -11.02
CA ALA A 188 -15.41 0.19 -10.80
C ALA A 188 -14.56 -0.82 -10.03
N TYR A 189 -13.29 -0.98 -10.40
CA TYR A 189 -12.36 -1.87 -9.70
C TYR A 189 -12.04 -1.37 -8.30
N TYR A 190 -11.80 -0.06 -8.12
CA TYR A 190 -11.61 0.50 -6.78
C TYR A 190 -12.82 0.22 -5.87
N CYS A 191 -14.04 0.45 -6.38
CA CYS A 191 -15.26 0.18 -5.64
C CYS A 191 -15.42 -1.31 -5.32
N ALA A 192 -15.12 -2.20 -6.27
CA ALA A 192 -15.15 -3.64 -6.05
C ALA A 192 -14.17 -4.06 -4.93
N GLY A 193 -12.93 -3.56 -4.95
CA GLY A 193 -11.96 -3.78 -3.89
C GLY A 193 -12.44 -3.27 -2.53
N GLY A 194 -13.01 -2.05 -2.49
CA GLY A 194 -13.57 -1.47 -1.27
C GLY A 194 -14.75 -2.25 -0.70
N ILE A 195 -15.65 -2.77 -1.55
CA ILE A 195 -16.77 -3.62 -1.12
C ILE A 195 -16.27 -4.94 -0.54
N ILE A 196 -15.33 -5.62 -1.22
CA ILE A 196 -14.69 -6.82 -0.69
C ILE A 196 -14.08 -6.52 0.69
N TRP A 197 -13.48 -5.33 0.86
CA TRP A 197 -12.86 -4.94 2.10
C TRP A 197 -13.83 -4.66 3.25
N ILE A 198 -15.00 -4.08 2.94
CA ILE A 198 -16.10 -3.94 3.90
C ILE A 198 -16.57 -5.31 4.39
N PHE A 199 -16.79 -6.27 3.47
CA PHE A 199 -17.18 -7.63 3.85
C PHE A 199 -16.14 -8.29 4.73
N CYS A 200 -14.85 -8.20 4.38
CA CYS A 200 -13.78 -8.75 5.20
C CYS A 200 -13.72 -8.11 6.59
N GLY A 201 -13.89 -6.78 6.68
CA GLY A 201 -13.90 -6.09 7.96
C GLY A 201 -15.06 -6.52 8.86
N ILE A 202 -16.27 -6.68 8.29
CA ILE A 202 -17.43 -7.23 9.01
C ILE A 202 -17.16 -8.67 9.45
N SER A 203 -16.60 -9.51 8.57
CA SER A 203 -16.23 -10.89 8.91
C SER A 203 -15.23 -10.94 10.07
N ILE A 204 -14.18 -10.08 10.06
CA ILE A 204 -13.18 -9.99 11.13
C ILE A 204 -13.82 -9.57 12.46
N LEU A 205 -14.75 -8.62 12.43
CA LEU A 205 -15.48 -8.18 13.62
C LEU A 205 -16.29 -9.35 14.23
N LEU A 206 -17.02 -10.08 13.39
CA LEU A 206 -17.90 -11.16 13.85
C LEU A 206 -17.19 -12.49 14.09
N LEU A 207 -15.92 -12.64 13.71
CA LEU A 207 -15.21 -13.92 13.75
C LEU A 207 -14.97 -14.40 15.19
N PRO A 208 -15.64 -15.46 15.67
CA PRO A 208 -15.37 -16.02 16.98
C PRO A 208 -14.15 -16.92 16.97
N ARG A 209 -13.57 -17.13 18.16
CA ARG A 209 -12.37 -17.94 18.35
C ARG A 209 -12.53 -19.41 17.92
N SER A 210 -13.73 -19.96 18.06
CA SER A 210 -14.04 -21.36 17.73
C SER A 210 -13.84 -21.71 16.25
N ILE A 211 -13.95 -20.73 15.36
CA ILE A 211 -13.81 -20.91 13.90
C ILE A 211 -12.62 -20.13 13.33
N ASN A 212 -11.52 -20.03 14.10
CA ASN A 212 -10.35 -19.23 13.73
C ASN A 212 -9.69 -19.64 12.40
N SER A 213 -9.86 -20.88 11.94
CA SER A 213 -9.39 -21.35 10.63
C SER A 213 -9.96 -20.56 9.44
N TYR A 214 -11.14 -19.94 9.58
CA TYR A 214 -11.70 -19.08 8.52
C TYR A 214 -10.86 -17.84 8.27
N MET A 215 -9.98 -17.44 9.19
CA MET A 215 -9.06 -16.33 8.99
C MET A 215 -8.13 -16.55 7.78
N TYR A 216 -7.76 -17.80 7.47
CA TYR A 216 -6.99 -18.12 6.27
C TYR A 216 -7.78 -17.80 4.99
N ALA A 217 -9.07 -18.13 4.94
CA ALA A 217 -9.92 -17.79 3.81
C ALA A 217 -10.13 -16.27 3.70
N ILE A 218 -10.37 -15.59 4.82
CA ILE A 218 -10.49 -14.12 4.85
C ILE A 218 -9.22 -13.48 4.30
N SER A 219 -8.02 -13.96 4.70
CA SER A 219 -6.72 -13.44 4.26
C SER A 219 -6.53 -13.42 2.74
N VAL A 220 -7.12 -14.37 2.01
CA VAL A 220 -7.13 -14.36 0.53
C VAL A 220 -7.88 -13.13 0.00
N PHE A 221 -9.08 -12.88 0.53
CA PHE A 221 -9.89 -11.72 0.14
C PHE A 221 -9.25 -10.40 0.58
N ILE A 222 -8.57 -10.37 1.74
CA ILE A 222 -7.73 -9.23 2.15
C ILE A 222 -6.69 -8.94 1.06
N GLY A 223 -5.96 -9.96 0.61
CA GLY A 223 -4.93 -9.81 -0.43
C GLY A 223 -5.50 -9.28 -1.74
N ILE A 224 -6.66 -9.77 -2.16
CA ILE A 224 -7.35 -9.31 -3.38
C ILE A 224 -7.76 -7.84 -3.25
N ALA A 225 -8.48 -7.50 -2.17
CA ALA A 225 -8.94 -6.14 -1.91
C ALA A 225 -7.77 -5.14 -1.85
N ASN A 226 -6.71 -5.49 -1.13
CA ASN A 226 -5.52 -4.65 -0.96
C ASN A 226 -4.86 -4.34 -2.30
N ALA A 227 -4.66 -5.35 -3.16
CA ALA A 227 -4.05 -5.15 -4.47
C ALA A 227 -4.92 -4.28 -5.37
N VAL A 228 -6.21 -4.59 -5.46
CA VAL A 228 -7.14 -3.84 -6.33
C VAL A 228 -7.24 -2.38 -5.87
N MET A 229 -7.48 -2.12 -4.58
CA MET A 229 -7.61 -0.76 -4.07
C MET A 229 -6.31 0.03 -4.25
N LEU A 230 -5.15 -0.54 -3.91
CA LEU A 230 -3.88 0.16 -3.98
C LEU A 230 -3.50 0.53 -5.41
N VAL A 231 -3.56 -0.43 -6.34
CA VAL A 231 -3.20 -0.21 -7.75
C VAL A 231 -4.13 0.81 -8.39
N THR A 232 -5.43 0.69 -8.15
CA THR A 232 -6.41 1.62 -8.76
C THR A 232 -6.31 3.03 -8.16
N SER A 233 -6.11 3.15 -6.85
CA SER A 233 -5.94 4.44 -6.16
C SER A 233 -4.72 5.22 -6.63
N ILE A 234 -3.56 4.57 -6.74
CA ILE A 234 -2.34 5.19 -7.29
C ILE A 234 -2.49 5.53 -8.77
N SER A 235 -3.22 4.71 -9.50
CA SER A 235 -3.53 4.99 -10.90
C SER A 235 -4.45 6.21 -11.04
N MET A 236 -5.38 6.45 -10.11
CA MET A 236 -6.20 7.68 -10.10
C MET A 236 -5.35 8.92 -9.84
N GLN A 237 -4.34 8.83 -8.98
CA GLN A 237 -3.32 9.88 -8.82
C GLN A 237 -2.59 10.15 -10.14
N SER A 238 -2.24 9.10 -10.87
CA SER A 238 -1.58 9.24 -12.17
C SER A 238 -2.49 9.86 -13.25
N VAL A 239 -3.80 9.59 -13.20
CA VAL A 239 -4.80 10.25 -14.07
C VAL A 239 -4.97 11.73 -13.71
N LEU A 240 -5.00 12.08 -12.41
CA LEU A 240 -5.04 13.48 -11.94
C LEU A 240 -3.86 14.30 -12.45
N ILE A 241 -2.66 13.72 -12.45
CA ILE A 241 -1.45 14.35 -12.99
C ILE A 241 -1.57 14.53 -14.51
N GLY A 242 -2.07 13.50 -15.22
CA GLY A 242 -2.33 13.57 -16.66
C GLY A 242 -1.08 13.94 -17.47
N SER A 243 -1.23 14.89 -18.39
CA SER A 243 -0.13 15.45 -19.21
C SER A 243 0.68 16.55 -18.51
N LYS A 244 0.29 16.94 -17.30
CA LYS A 244 0.88 18.05 -16.54
C LYS A 244 2.04 17.58 -15.65
N LEU A 245 3.08 17.05 -16.28
CA LEU A 245 4.22 16.42 -15.59
C LEU A 245 5.01 17.37 -14.67
N GLY A 246 5.04 18.67 -14.96
CA GLY A 246 5.76 19.66 -14.14
C GLY A 246 5.29 19.78 -12.68
N GLY A 247 4.09 19.28 -12.36
CA GLY A 247 3.55 19.24 -10.98
C GLY A 247 3.51 17.83 -10.35
N CYS A 248 3.98 16.79 -11.04
CA CYS A 248 3.80 15.40 -10.60
C CYS A 248 4.48 15.12 -9.25
N ALA A 249 5.72 15.57 -9.06
CA ALA A 249 6.47 15.37 -7.83
C ALA A 249 5.79 16.04 -6.63
N PHE A 250 5.22 17.24 -6.83
CA PHE A 250 4.46 17.92 -5.79
C PHE A 250 3.20 17.13 -5.40
N VAL A 251 2.40 16.69 -6.38
CA VAL A 251 1.18 15.89 -6.13
C VAL A 251 1.53 14.55 -5.47
N CYS A 252 2.58 13.87 -5.91
CA CYS A 252 3.02 12.62 -5.29
C CYS A 252 3.52 12.83 -3.86
N GLY A 253 4.29 13.89 -3.63
CA GLY A 253 4.84 14.24 -2.33
C GLY A 253 3.77 14.67 -1.33
N SER A 254 2.84 15.55 -1.73
CA SER A 254 1.78 16.06 -0.86
C SER A 254 0.81 14.95 -0.44
N LEU A 255 0.38 14.08 -1.36
CA LEU A 255 -0.46 12.93 -1.06
C LEU A 255 0.27 11.93 -0.14
N SER A 256 1.56 11.69 -0.39
CA SER A 256 2.39 10.80 0.44
C SER A 256 2.85 11.42 1.78
N PHE A 257 2.55 12.69 2.01
CA PHE A 257 2.72 13.35 3.29
C PHE A 257 1.43 13.21 4.10
N LEU A 258 0.29 13.49 3.46
CA LEU A 258 -1.04 13.32 4.07
C LEU A 258 -1.27 11.87 4.51
N ASP A 259 -0.87 10.88 3.70
CA ASP A 259 -1.01 9.46 4.06
C ASP A 259 -0.25 9.09 5.34
N LYS A 260 1.03 9.48 5.46
CA LYS A 260 1.87 9.19 6.62
C LYS A 260 1.39 9.90 7.87
N MET A 261 0.99 11.16 7.73
CA MET A 261 0.45 11.93 8.85
C MET A 261 -0.84 11.30 9.37
N SER A 262 -1.77 10.94 8.49
CA SER A 262 -3.03 10.31 8.88
C SER A 262 -2.84 8.90 9.45
N CYS A 263 -1.97 8.08 8.84
CA CYS A 263 -1.67 6.75 9.38
C CYS A 263 -1.02 6.84 10.77
N GLY A 264 -0.07 7.77 10.95
CA GLY A 264 0.56 8.00 12.25
C GLY A 264 -0.44 8.43 13.32
N LEU A 265 -1.34 9.37 13.00
CA LEU A 265 -2.38 9.82 13.92
C LEU A 265 -3.37 8.71 14.26
N ALA A 266 -3.82 7.94 13.26
CA ALA A 266 -4.76 6.84 13.48
C ALA A 266 -4.16 5.74 14.36
N LEU A 267 -2.91 5.35 14.11
CA LEU A 267 -2.20 4.37 14.95
C LEU A 267 -1.98 4.89 16.36
N TYR A 268 -1.64 6.17 16.53
CA TYR A 268 -1.50 6.79 17.85
C TYR A 268 -2.81 6.72 18.66
N VAL A 269 -3.94 7.08 18.04
CA VAL A 269 -5.26 7.02 18.67
C VAL A 269 -5.65 5.57 19.00
N LEU A 270 -5.46 4.63 18.08
CA LEU A 270 -5.76 3.22 18.34
C LEU A 270 -4.89 2.65 19.47
N GLN A 271 -3.60 3.02 19.50
CA GLN A 271 -2.68 2.58 20.55
C GLN A 271 -2.98 3.20 21.92
N SER A 272 -3.42 4.46 21.99
CA SER A 272 -3.79 5.09 23.26
C SER A 272 -5.01 4.40 23.91
N HIS A 273 -5.96 3.96 23.11
CA HIS A 273 -7.09 3.15 23.58
C HIS A 273 -6.63 1.77 24.08
N GLN A 274 -5.64 1.14 23.44
CA GLN A 274 -5.09 -0.15 23.88
C GLN A 274 -4.36 -0.04 25.23
N GLY A 275 -3.66 1.06 25.49
CA GLY A 275 -2.96 1.30 26.76
C GLY A 275 -3.88 1.60 27.95
N THR A 276 -5.14 1.96 27.70
CA THR A 276 -6.11 2.37 28.73
C THR A 276 -7.04 1.23 29.17
N SER A 277 -7.11 0.11 28.43
CA SER A 277 -7.88 -1.06 28.84
C SER A 277 -7.10 -1.88 29.88
N PRO A 278 -7.57 -1.97 31.14
CA PRO A 278 -6.91 -2.82 32.12
C PRO A 278 -7.16 -4.29 31.74
N LYS A 279 -6.10 -5.10 31.75
CA LYS A 279 -6.17 -6.57 31.69
C LYS A 279 -6.80 -7.08 33.00
N VAL A 280 -8.12 -6.95 33.11
CA VAL A 280 -8.86 -7.47 34.26
C VAL A 280 -9.40 -8.85 33.87
N ASP A 281 -8.71 -9.88 34.36
CA ASP A 281 -9.27 -11.22 34.54
C ASP A 281 -10.45 -11.11 35.50
N VAL A 282 -11.64 -10.78 35.00
CA VAL A 282 -12.87 -10.95 35.78
C VAL A 282 -13.92 -11.66 34.93
N ASN A 283 -14.19 -12.85 35.44
CA ASN A 283 -15.10 -13.89 35.03
C ASN A 283 -16.57 -13.42 35.10
N ILE A 284 -17.06 -12.59 34.17
CA ILE A 284 -18.48 -12.18 34.13
C ILE A 284 -18.98 -11.98 32.67
N LYS A 285 -19.84 -12.92 32.23
CA LYS A 285 -20.90 -12.86 31.20
C LYS A 285 -20.56 -12.27 29.80
N GLU A 286 -20.91 -13.06 28.78
CA GLU A 286 -20.97 -12.75 27.34
C GLU A 286 -21.62 -11.39 27.01
N TYR A 287 -20.83 -10.32 27.08
CA TYR A 287 -21.07 -9.12 26.29
C TYR A 287 -19.93 -9.00 25.29
N PHE A 288 -20.29 -8.80 24.04
CA PHE A 288 -19.42 -8.61 22.86
C PHE A 288 -18.44 -7.43 23.09
N TYR A 289 -17.41 -7.62 23.91
CA TYR A 289 -16.38 -6.62 24.10
C TYR A 289 -15.44 -6.70 22.92
N PHE A 290 -15.65 -5.85 21.93
CA PHE A 290 -14.76 -5.72 20.78
C PHE A 290 -13.39 -5.23 21.27
N SER A 291 -12.38 -6.09 21.17
CA SER A 291 -10.99 -5.71 21.45
C SER A 291 -10.54 -4.58 20.52
N VAL A 292 -9.60 -3.75 20.99
CA VAL A 292 -9.01 -2.64 20.20
C VAL A 292 -8.39 -3.16 18.91
N THR A 293 -7.86 -4.38 18.91
CA THR A 293 -7.34 -5.10 17.73
C THR A 293 -8.43 -5.40 16.70
N ARG A 294 -9.65 -5.77 17.12
CA ARG A 294 -10.81 -5.97 16.23
C ARG A 294 -11.29 -4.66 15.62
N TYR A 295 -11.30 -3.59 16.41
CA TYR A 295 -11.60 -2.26 15.90
C TYR A 295 -10.54 -1.78 14.89
N GLY A 296 -9.25 -1.94 15.22
CA GLY A 296 -8.14 -1.56 14.36
C GLY A 296 -8.07 -2.36 13.07
N LEU A 297 -8.24 -3.68 13.12
CA LEU A 297 -8.14 -4.55 11.94
C LEU A 297 -9.43 -4.61 11.12
N GLY A 298 -10.60 -4.60 11.78
CA GLY A 298 -11.90 -4.79 11.12
C GLY A 298 -12.63 -3.48 10.84
N LEU A 299 -12.97 -2.72 11.90
CA LEU A 299 -13.85 -1.56 11.77
C LEU A 299 -13.19 -0.41 11.01
N VAL A 300 -11.97 -0.01 11.40
CA VAL A 300 -11.30 1.15 10.80
C VAL A 300 -11.10 0.98 9.29
N PRO A 301 -10.55 -0.16 8.79
CA PRO A 301 -10.41 -0.38 7.36
C PRO A 301 -11.76 -0.47 6.63
N ALA A 302 -12.79 -1.07 7.24
CA ALA A 302 -14.12 -1.13 6.63
C ALA A 302 -14.75 0.25 6.45
N VAL A 303 -14.70 1.10 7.47
CA VAL A 303 -15.20 2.49 7.41
C VAL A 303 -14.41 3.30 6.39
N CYS A 304 -13.08 3.16 6.39
CA CYS A 304 -12.24 3.86 5.41
C CYS A 304 -12.54 3.41 3.97
N SER A 305 -12.80 2.13 3.77
CA SER A 305 -13.19 1.59 2.46
C SER A 305 -14.54 2.11 2.02
N LEU A 306 -15.53 2.15 2.92
CA LEU A 306 -16.84 2.72 2.65
C LEU A 306 -16.75 4.18 2.22
N VAL A 307 -16.05 5.02 2.99
CA VAL A 307 -15.85 6.43 2.62
C VAL A 307 -15.10 6.54 1.29
N GLY A 308 -14.10 5.69 1.05
CA GLY A 308 -13.36 5.66 -0.21
C GLY A 308 -14.25 5.34 -1.41
N VAL A 309 -15.14 4.34 -1.28
CA VAL A 309 -16.11 3.95 -2.30
C VAL A 309 -17.07 5.11 -2.60
N VAL A 310 -17.59 5.76 -1.56
CA VAL A 310 -18.50 6.92 -1.69
C VAL A 310 -17.80 8.07 -2.42
N VAL A 311 -16.57 8.44 -2.02
CA VAL A 311 -15.81 9.51 -2.69
C VAL A 311 -15.52 9.15 -4.15
N THR A 312 -15.14 7.91 -4.43
CA THR A 312 -14.85 7.44 -5.79
C THR A 312 -16.08 7.47 -6.68
N TYR A 313 -17.26 7.18 -6.13
CA TYR A 313 -18.52 7.25 -6.84
C TYR A 313 -18.82 8.68 -7.33
N PHE A 314 -18.61 9.69 -6.49
CA PHE A 314 -18.80 11.11 -6.82
C PHE A 314 -17.63 11.75 -7.59
N MET A 315 -16.51 11.04 -7.76
CA MET A 315 -15.36 11.55 -8.46
C MET A 315 -15.66 11.65 -9.97
N GLU A 316 -15.23 12.69 -10.67
CA GLU A 316 -15.30 12.76 -12.13
C GLU A 316 -13.91 12.56 -12.75
N LEU A 317 -13.60 11.32 -13.11
CA LEU A 317 -12.41 10.99 -13.93
C LEU A 317 -12.77 11.24 -15.40
N ASP A 318 -12.48 12.45 -15.87
CA ASP A 318 -12.74 12.85 -17.25
C ASP A 318 -12.12 11.87 -18.25
N SER A 319 -12.94 11.40 -19.18
CA SER A 319 -12.56 10.50 -20.27
C SER A 319 -11.93 11.26 -21.44
N THR A 320 -11.01 12.19 -21.18
CA THR A 320 -10.24 12.80 -22.27
C THR A 320 -9.16 11.83 -22.71
N ILE A 321 -9.60 10.84 -23.48
CA ILE A 321 -8.81 10.05 -24.40
C ILE A 321 -8.16 11.05 -25.35
N LEU A 322 -6.96 11.51 -25.01
CA LEU A 322 -6.09 12.08 -26.01
C LEU A 322 -5.73 10.92 -26.93
N LYS A 323 -6.01 11.09 -28.23
CA LYS A 323 -5.65 10.19 -29.33
C LYS A 323 -4.32 9.48 -29.07
N PRO A 324 -4.15 8.22 -29.50
CA PRO A 324 -2.85 7.56 -29.47
C PRO A 324 -1.91 8.43 -30.31
N LEU A 325 -1.11 9.26 -29.65
CA LEU A 325 0.04 9.88 -30.27
C LEU A 325 0.98 8.71 -30.51
N CYS A 326 0.94 8.26 -31.76
CA CYS A 326 1.76 7.23 -32.34
C CYS A 326 3.22 7.68 -32.27
N GLN A 327 3.85 7.53 -31.10
CA GLN A 327 5.29 7.40 -30.95
C GLN A 327 5.63 7.02 -29.50
N PRO A 328 6.16 5.82 -29.26
CA PRO A 328 6.91 5.58 -28.03
C PRO A 328 8.15 6.47 -28.06
N LEU A 329 8.29 7.37 -27.07
CA LEU A 329 9.47 8.20 -26.86
C LEU A 329 10.71 7.39 -26.36
N LEU A 330 10.75 6.09 -26.68
CA LEU A 330 11.77 5.14 -26.21
C LEU A 330 12.33 4.23 -27.32
N LEU A 331 12.12 4.57 -28.59
CA LEU A 331 12.85 3.94 -29.70
C LEU A 331 13.27 5.01 -30.71
N GLU A 332 14.30 5.77 -30.32
CA GLU A 332 15.38 6.28 -31.16
C GLU A 332 16.52 6.80 -30.27
#